data_AF-A0A957L3S0-F1
#
_entry.id   AF-A0A957L3S0-F1
#
_cell.length_a   1.000
_cell.length_b   1.000
_cell.length_c   1.000
_cell.angle_alpha   90.00
_cell.angle_beta   90.00
_cell.angle_gamma   90.00
#
_symmetry.space_group_name_H-M   'P 1'
#
loop_
_entity.id
_entity.type
_entity.pdbx_description
1 polymer ?
#
loop_
_entity_poly.entity_id
_entity_poly.type
_entity_poly.pdbx_seq_one_letter_code
_entity_poly.pdbx_strand_id
1 'polypeptide(L)'
;MMNVRRLSLRLFLLVSLLVLAACQAEPEVVIQEVPVEVTRVVTDTVVQEGETIEVTRVVTETVVEQVEVTVAAEGGEEMMELGDPPSEPQQGGDVRIWLPNGWPEQSWPHRSNWESGWAISPMAETLFWPLADGLEPRLATGYEVSEDGLTYTVSLREGVTWHDGEPFTAEDVVYSIHLRNSPNLRPLNGVRQGTTIIDMLAYHDGEADSITGIEIVDDLTIQFNLESPDASFARLFLAAELLEILPEHIVSGLDEEAVLNGTADYWFTNPIGTGPWKFVRYEPDQFIEYERNDDYWGGAPAPDRLFMEISTAEVAIVKLQRGELHMVNPIVATEVARLQEDPTLEVLIAENSAQWYGMEMNYYTNDGLWQNPLAKQAFLYSIDRQGYVDSILQGQGTVRHSF
;
A
#
# COMPACT_ATOMS: atom_id res chain seq x y z
N MET A 1 -28.35 12.66 81.84
CA MET A 1 -28.75 11.85 80.66
C MET A 1 -28.10 12.49 79.44
N MET A 2 -26.83 12.23 79.14
CA MET A 2 -26.23 11.02 78.54
C MET A 2 -26.29 11.03 77.00
N ASN A 3 -25.12 11.30 76.39
CA ASN A 3 -24.59 10.82 75.11
C ASN A 3 -25.39 10.95 73.82
N VAL A 4 -25.13 12.00 73.04
CA VAL A 4 -24.87 11.90 71.57
C VAL A 4 -23.88 13.00 71.15
N ARG A 5 -22.60 12.85 71.54
CA ARG A 5 -21.46 13.66 71.05
C ARG A 5 -20.31 12.72 70.69
N ARG A 6 -20.50 11.83 69.70
CA ARG A 6 -19.45 10.99 69.09
C ARG A 6 -19.83 10.49 67.69
N LEU A 7 -20.25 11.37 66.78
CA LEU A 7 -20.51 10.96 65.38
C LEU A 7 -20.02 11.95 64.32
N SER A 8 -19.07 12.85 64.64
CA SER A 8 -18.57 13.86 63.68
C SER A 8 -17.04 13.90 63.54
N LEU A 9 -16.32 12.84 63.95
CA LEU A 9 -14.86 12.77 63.77
C LEU A 9 -14.36 11.46 63.13
N ARG A 10 -15.24 10.48 62.87
CA ARG A 10 -14.90 9.22 62.18
C ARG A 10 -15.23 9.23 60.68
N LEU A 11 -16.03 10.19 60.20
CA LEU A 11 -16.34 10.31 58.78
C LEU A 11 -15.33 11.19 58.03
N PHE A 12 -14.60 12.06 58.73
CA PHE A 12 -13.54 12.89 58.12
C PHE A 12 -12.18 12.20 58.03
N LEU A 13 -11.95 11.14 58.82
CA LEU A 13 -10.73 10.33 58.80
C LEU A 13 -10.80 9.13 57.84
N LEU A 14 -11.98 8.82 57.28
CA LEU A 14 -12.12 7.81 56.22
C LEU A 14 -11.93 8.39 54.81
N VAL A 15 -12.05 9.71 54.65
CA VAL A 15 -11.85 10.40 53.37
C VAL A 15 -10.39 10.85 53.18
N SER A 16 -9.57 10.84 54.24
CA SER A 16 -8.12 11.13 54.16
C SER A 16 -7.23 9.87 54.14
N LEU A 17 -7.82 8.67 54.20
CA LEU A 17 -7.10 7.38 54.16
C LEU A 17 -7.29 6.60 52.86
N LEU A 18 -7.96 7.20 51.86
CA LEU A 18 -8.09 6.67 50.49
C LEU A 18 -7.21 7.41 49.47
N VAL A 19 -6.24 8.21 49.93
CA VAL A 19 -5.22 8.87 49.09
C VAL A 19 -3.82 8.22 49.25
N LEU A 20 -3.71 7.14 50.01
CA LEU A 20 -2.47 6.37 50.15
C LEU A 20 -2.75 4.86 50.08
N ALA A 21 -3.21 4.43 48.90
CA ALA A 21 -3.11 3.04 48.45
C ALA A 21 -2.89 3.04 46.92
N ALA A 22 -1.92 3.83 46.47
CA ALA A 22 -1.21 3.57 45.23
C ALA A 22 -0.31 2.35 45.48
N CYS A 23 -0.86 1.15 45.30
CA CYS A 23 -0.11 -0.08 45.15
C CYS A 23 -0.75 -0.86 44.00
N GLN A 24 -0.09 -0.77 42.84
CA GLN A 24 -0.09 -1.71 41.71
C GLN A 24 -1.36 -2.57 41.60
N ALA A 25 -2.33 -2.13 40.80
CA ALA A 25 -3.34 -3.03 40.29
C ALA A 25 -2.64 -4.01 39.34
N GLU A 26 -2.68 -5.29 39.66
CA GLU A 26 -2.30 -6.36 38.72
C GLU A 26 -3.22 -6.26 37.48
N PRO A 27 -2.71 -6.54 36.27
CA PRO A 27 -3.51 -6.43 35.05
C PRO A 27 -4.72 -7.36 35.15
N GLU A 28 -5.91 -6.82 34.90
CA GLU A 28 -7.14 -7.59 34.89
C GLU A 28 -7.25 -8.31 33.54
N VAL A 29 -7.23 -9.65 33.58
CA VAL A 29 -7.50 -10.48 32.40
C VAL A 29 -9.00 -10.54 32.22
N VAL A 30 -9.50 -9.89 31.18
CA VAL A 30 -10.91 -9.90 30.80
C VAL A 30 -11.08 -10.87 29.64
N ILE A 31 -11.89 -11.91 29.85
CA ILE A 31 -12.27 -12.83 28.77
C ILE A 31 -13.41 -12.17 27.99
N GLN A 32 -13.16 -11.79 26.74
CA GLN A 32 -14.16 -11.23 25.86
C GLN A 32 -14.62 -12.29 24.85
N GLU A 33 -15.94 -12.45 24.73
CA GLU A 33 -16.55 -13.28 23.70
C GLU A 33 -16.76 -12.43 22.44
N VAL A 34 -16.01 -12.73 21.38
CA VAL A 34 -16.08 -11.99 20.11
C VAL A 34 -16.72 -12.89 19.06
N PRO A 35 -17.78 -12.42 18.37
CA PRO A 35 -18.33 -13.14 17.23
C PRO A 35 -17.40 -12.98 16.03
N VAL A 36 -16.81 -14.09 15.57
CA VAL A 36 -15.94 -14.15 14.40
C VAL A 36 -16.70 -14.85 13.27
N GLU A 37 -16.74 -14.24 12.09
CA GLU A 37 -17.30 -14.89 10.90
C GLU A 37 -16.27 -15.81 10.27
N VAL A 38 -16.45 -17.12 10.43
CA VAL A 38 -15.60 -18.13 9.83
C VAL A 38 -16.24 -18.57 8.51
N THR A 39 -15.53 -18.32 7.42
CA THR A 39 -15.96 -18.74 6.09
C THR A 39 -15.26 -20.04 5.71
N ARG A 40 -16.02 -21.10 5.47
CA ARG A 40 -15.48 -22.38 4.98
C ARG A 40 -16.09 -22.80 3.67
N VAL A 41 -15.28 -23.44 2.85
CA VAL A 41 -15.69 -24.03 1.58
C VAL A 41 -16.17 -25.46 1.87
N VAL A 42 -17.45 -25.73 1.64
CA VAL A 42 -18.06 -27.05 1.82
C VAL A 42 -18.39 -27.63 0.45
N THR A 43 -17.81 -28.78 0.14
CA THR A 43 -18.15 -29.54 -1.06
C THR A 43 -19.22 -30.57 -0.71
N ASP A 44 -20.44 -30.34 -1.18
CA ASP A 44 -21.56 -31.26 -1.04
C ASP A 44 -21.70 -32.09 -2.32
N THR A 45 -21.93 -33.39 -2.19
CA THR A 45 -22.21 -34.25 -3.33
C THR A 45 -23.72 -34.33 -3.57
N VAL A 46 -24.20 -33.84 -4.71
CA VAL A 46 -25.61 -33.88 -5.10
C VAL A 46 -25.79 -34.86 -6.26
N VAL A 47 -26.72 -35.81 -6.13
CA VAL A 47 -27.07 -36.74 -7.21
C VAL A 47 -28.29 -36.19 -7.95
N GLN A 48 -28.12 -35.83 -9.22
CA GLN A 48 -29.20 -35.34 -10.07
C GLN A 48 -29.25 -36.18 -11.35
N GLU A 49 -30.43 -36.72 -11.69
CA GLU A 49 -30.65 -37.57 -12.88
C GLU A 49 -29.72 -38.80 -13.02
N GLY A 50 -29.19 -39.30 -11.90
CA GLY A 50 -28.31 -40.47 -11.89
C GLY A 50 -26.83 -40.16 -12.08
N GLU A 51 -26.46 -38.88 -12.26
CA GLU A 51 -25.08 -38.41 -12.23
C GLU A 51 -24.76 -37.75 -10.88
N THR A 52 -23.53 -37.97 -10.42
CA THR A 52 -23.02 -37.43 -9.15
C THR A 52 -22.28 -36.13 -9.46
N ILE A 53 -22.76 -35.01 -8.91
CA ILE A 53 -22.20 -33.67 -9.13
C ILE A 53 -21.68 -33.16 -7.79
N GLU A 54 -20.41 -32.76 -7.74
CA GLU A 54 -19.85 -32.06 -6.59
C GLU A 54 -20.21 -30.57 -6.70
N VAL A 55 -20.92 -30.08 -5.69
CA VAL A 55 -21.33 -28.69 -5.58
C VAL A 55 -20.57 -28.07 -4.42
N THR A 56 -19.66 -27.18 -4.75
CA THR A 56 -18.91 -26.41 -3.75
C THR A 56 -19.68 -25.15 -3.41
N ARG A 57 -20.02 -24.97 -2.13
CA ARG A 57 -20.62 -23.74 -1.62
C ARG A 57 -19.79 -23.14 -0.50
N VAL A 58 -19.79 -21.82 -0.44
CA VAL A 58 -19.20 -21.06 0.65
C VAL A 58 -20.23 -20.93 1.76
N VAL A 59 -19.88 -21.39 2.96
CA VAL A 59 -20.72 -21.28 4.15
C VAL A 59 -20.01 -20.37 5.14
N THR A 60 -20.66 -19.27 5.50
CA THR A 60 -20.21 -18.35 6.55
C THR A 60 -20.97 -18.70 7.83
N GLU A 61 -20.23 -19.07 8.87
CA GLU A 61 -20.78 -19.37 10.20
C GLU A 61 -20.17 -18.40 11.21
N THR A 62 -21.01 -17.79 12.05
CA THR A 62 -20.53 -16.97 13.18
C THR A 62 -20.12 -17.91 14.31
N VAL A 63 -18.83 -17.93 14.65
CA VAL A 63 -18.27 -18.67 15.78
C VAL A 63 -17.91 -17.67 16.87
N VAL A 64 -18.27 -17.96 18.11
CA VAL A 64 -17.89 -17.12 19.25
C VAL A 64 -16.53 -17.61 19.76
N GLU A 65 -15.50 -16.79 19.61
CA GLU A 65 -14.17 -17.07 20.16
C GLU A 65 -13.96 -16.32 21.48
N GLN A 66 -13.30 -16.98 22.43
CA GLN A 66 -12.91 -16.39 23.71
C GLN A 66 -11.49 -15.87 23.59
N VAL A 67 -11.35 -14.54 23.64
CA VAL A 67 -10.05 -13.87 23.59
C VAL A 67 -9.71 -13.36 25.00
N GLU A 68 -8.53 -13.72 25.49
CA GLU A 68 -7.99 -13.14 26.72
C GLU A 68 -7.43 -11.74 26.43
N VAL A 69 -8.14 -10.72 26.90
CA VAL A 69 -7.69 -9.33 26.79
C VAL A 69 -7.07 -8.94 28.12
N THR A 70 -5.77 -8.62 28.09
CA THR A 70 -5.08 -8.05 29.25
C THR A 70 -5.29 -6.55 29.24
N VAL A 71 -6.11 -6.02 30.15
CA VAL A 71 -6.31 -4.58 30.29
C VAL A 71 -5.17 -4.06 31.17
N ALA A 72 -4.25 -3.30 30.57
CA ALA A 72 -3.22 -2.59 31.33
C ALA A 72 -3.92 -1.58 32.26
N ALA A 73 -3.52 -1.57 33.54
CA ALA A 73 -4.02 -0.59 34.51
C ALA A 73 -3.78 0.82 33.97
N GLU A 74 -4.83 1.64 33.90
CA GLU A 74 -4.77 3.07 33.60
C GLU A 74 -3.87 3.76 34.62
N GLY A 75 -2.57 3.79 34.34
CA GLY A 75 -1.68 4.81 34.85
C GLY A 75 -2.07 6.10 34.15
N GLY A 76 -2.52 7.10 34.91
CA GLY A 76 -2.76 8.43 34.38
C GLY A 76 -1.47 9.05 33.86
N GLU A 77 -1.12 8.75 32.62
CA GLU A 77 -0.35 9.66 31.80
C GLU A 77 -1.33 10.76 31.38
N GLU A 78 -1.05 12.01 31.75
CA GLU A 78 -1.74 13.14 31.14
C GLU A 78 -1.60 12.99 29.63
N MET A 79 -2.74 12.86 28.92
CA MET A 79 -2.79 12.94 27.47
C MET A 79 -2.13 14.26 27.07
N MET A 80 -0.87 14.19 26.64
CA MET A 80 -0.14 15.37 26.20
C MET A 80 -0.74 15.80 24.88
N GLU A 81 -1.24 17.04 24.80
CA GLU A 81 -1.59 17.64 23.53
C GLU A 81 -0.39 17.55 22.57
N LEU A 82 -0.67 17.24 21.31
CA LEU A 82 0.35 17.24 20.27
C LEU A 82 1.00 18.63 20.23
N GLY A 83 2.27 18.72 20.61
CA GLY A 83 3.06 19.93 20.46
C GLY A 83 3.42 20.19 19.01
N ASP A 84 3.95 21.38 18.71
CA ASP A 84 4.55 21.64 17.40
C ASP A 84 5.62 20.57 17.08
N PRO A 85 5.65 20.01 15.85
CA PRO A 85 6.66 19.04 15.49
C PRO A 85 8.07 19.66 15.64
N PRO A 86 9.06 18.90 16.15
CA PRO A 86 10.40 19.41 16.33
C PRO A 86 10.98 19.88 14.99
N SER A 87 11.80 20.93 15.02
CA SER A 87 12.43 21.49 13.81
C SER A 87 13.42 20.54 13.14
N GLU A 88 13.93 19.55 13.89
CA GLU A 88 14.81 18.51 13.40
C GLU A 88 14.20 17.12 13.70
N PRO A 89 14.27 16.17 12.76
CA PRO A 89 13.80 14.81 12.99
C PRO A 89 14.57 14.12 14.11
N GLN A 90 13.85 13.38 14.96
CA GLN A 90 14.48 12.48 15.92
C GLN A 90 15.36 11.45 15.19
N GLN A 91 16.59 11.30 15.66
CA GLN A 91 17.51 10.30 15.14
C GLN A 91 17.32 8.97 15.87
N GLY A 92 17.30 7.88 15.10
CA GLY A 92 17.14 6.52 15.59
C GLY A 92 15.74 6.17 16.08
N GLY A 93 15.59 4.91 16.49
CA GLY A 93 14.32 4.32 16.90
C GLY A 93 13.51 3.74 15.73
N ASP A 94 12.29 3.31 16.03
CA ASP A 94 11.45 2.56 15.11
C ASP A 94 10.25 3.40 14.69
N VAL A 95 9.97 3.44 13.39
CA VAL A 95 8.70 3.93 12.85
C VAL A 95 7.82 2.74 12.51
N ARG A 96 6.54 2.82 12.88
CA ARG A 96 5.53 1.78 12.66
C ARG A 96 4.35 2.39 11.95
N ILE A 97 4.03 1.90 10.76
CA ILE A 97 2.93 2.39 9.95
C ILE A 97 2.02 1.23 9.57
N TRP A 98 0.75 1.54 9.30
CA TRP A 98 -0.20 0.53 8.88
C TRP A 98 -0.06 0.18 7.39
N LEU A 99 -0.21 -1.12 7.10
CA LEU A 99 -0.39 -1.68 5.77
C LEU A 99 -1.71 -2.48 5.74
N PRO A 100 -2.69 -2.11 4.90
CA PRO A 100 -4.02 -2.75 4.90
C PRO A 100 -4.01 -4.22 4.47
N ASN A 101 -3.10 -4.59 3.58
CA ASN A 101 -3.04 -5.91 2.96
C ASN A 101 -1.64 -6.52 3.14
N GLY A 102 -1.57 -7.86 3.15
CA GLY A 102 -0.31 -8.57 3.24
C GLY A 102 0.56 -8.51 1.97
N TRP A 103 1.78 -9.03 2.12
CA TRP A 103 2.79 -9.27 1.10
C TRP A 103 2.91 -10.79 0.86
N PRO A 104 3.40 -11.33 -0.26
CA PRO A 104 3.63 -10.78 -1.59
C PRO A 104 2.72 -11.39 -2.67
N GLU A 105 1.63 -12.09 -2.33
CA GLU A 105 0.79 -12.81 -3.32
C GLU A 105 0.23 -11.89 -4.44
N GLN A 106 0.41 -10.57 -4.29
CA GLN A 106 0.07 -9.55 -5.25
C GLN A 106 1.26 -8.67 -5.66
N SER A 107 2.46 -8.76 -5.09
CA SER A 107 3.54 -7.84 -5.45
C SER A 107 4.40 -8.31 -6.62
N TRP A 108 4.67 -7.39 -7.54
CA TRP A 108 5.61 -7.46 -8.66
C TRP A 108 5.31 -8.46 -9.81
N PRO A 109 5.54 -8.08 -11.09
CA PRO A 109 5.43 -6.75 -11.70
C PRO A 109 4.01 -6.40 -12.17
N HIS A 110 3.04 -7.32 -12.02
CA HIS A 110 1.70 -7.15 -12.62
C HIS A 110 0.53 -7.69 -11.82
N ARG A 111 0.79 -8.42 -10.72
CA ARG A 111 -0.25 -8.84 -9.78
C ARG A 111 -0.60 -7.74 -8.77
N SER A 112 0.11 -6.62 -8.84
CA SER A 112 0.05 -5.54 -7.85
C SER A 112 -1.34 -4.94 -7.79
N ASN A 113 -2.02 -5.15 -6.66
CA ASN A 113 -2.95 -4.14 -6.19
C ASN A 113 -2.15 -2.90 -5.75
N TRP A 114 -2.86 -1.80 -5.55
CA TRP A 114 -2.24 -0.53 -5.17
C TRP A 114 -1.46 -0.63 -3.85
N GLU A 115 -1.92 -1.51 -2.97
CA GLU A 115 -1.42 -1.72 -1.61
C GLU A 115 -0.12 -2.51 -1.55
N SER A 116 0.10 -3.45 -2.48
CA SER A 116 1.38 -4.18 -2.56
C SER A 116 2.52 -3.29 -3.04
N GLY A 117 2.25 -2.25 -3.83
CA GLY A 117 3.23 -1.20 -4.14
C GLY A 117 3.70 -0.44 -2.89
N TRP A 118 2.84 -0.31 -1.86
CA TRP A 118 3.25 0.35 -0.61
C TRP A 118 4.28 -0.47 0.15
N ALA A 119 4.17 -1.80 0.10
CA ALA A 119 5.18 -2.68 0.68
C ALA A 119 6.55 -2.54 0.00
N ILE A 120 6.59 -2.20 -1.29
CA ILE A 120 7.85 -2.11 -2.04
C ILE A 120 8.47 -0.72 -1.98
N SER A 121 7.63 0.31 -2.01
CA SER A 121 8.09 1.70 -2.16
C SER A 121 9.16 2.16 -1.15
N PRO A 122 9.31 1.60 0.07
CA PRO A 122 10.42 1.94 0.93
C PRO A 122 11.79 1.44 0.41
N MET A 123 11.80 0.32 -0.32
CA MET A 123 13.01 -0.33 -0.80
C MET A 123 13.33 -0.04 -2.27
N ALA A 124 12.35 0.13 -3.15
CA ALA A 124 12.56 0.36 -4.58
C ALA A 124 12.33 1.82 -4.99
N GLU A 125 12.83 2.18 -6.17
CA GLU A 125 12.63 3.50 -6.76
C GLU A 125 12.24 3.41 -8.23
N THR A 126 11.67 4.50 -8.73
CA THR A 126 11.33 4.72 -10.14
C THR A 126 12.35 5.67 -10.79
N LEU A 127 12.27 5.85 -12.12
CA LEU A 127 13.09 6.86 -12.82
C LEU A 127 12.70 8.29 -12.42
N PHE A 128 11.40 8.56 -12.35
CA PHE A 128 10.83 9.83 -11.96
C PHE A 128 9.63 9.63 -11.05
N TRP A 129 9.38 10.61 -10.19
CA TRP A 129 8.14 10.68 -9.41
C TRP A 129 7.19 11.73 -10.00
N PRO A 130 5.94 11.39 -10.33
CA PRO A 130 5.02 12.34 -10.93
C PRO A 130 4.49 13.35 -9.89
N LEU A 131 4.70 14.64 -10.13
CA LEU A 131 4.09 15.73 -9.38
C LEU A 131 2.92 16.35 -10.17
N ALA A 132 2.18 17.27 -9.54
CA ALA A 132 1.07 17.97 -10.19
C ALA A 132 1.53 18.86 -11.35
N ASP A 133 2.71 19.46 -11.23
CA ASP A 133 3.27 20.45 -12.16
C ASP A 133 4.51 19.95 -12.92
N GLY A 134 4.89 18.69 -12.75
CA GLY A 134 6.05 18.13 -13.44
C GLY A 134 6.42 16.73 -13.01
N LEU A 135 7.69 16.39 -13.27
CA LEU A 135 8.31 15.13 -12.86
C LEU A 135 9.47 15.47 -11.94
N GLU A 136 9.49 14.87 -10.76
CA GLU A 136 10.60 14.95 -9.81
C GLU A 136 11.65 13.89 -10.18
N PRO A 137 12.92 14.28 -10.37
CA PRO A 137 14.02 13.34 -10.62
C PRO A 137 14.21 12.32 -9.48
N ARG A 138 14.24 11.03 -9.82
CA ARG A 138 14.58 9.92 -8.92
C ARG A 138 15.82 9.20 -9.44
N LEU A 139 15.73 7.97 -9.92
CA LEU A 139 16.85 7.26 -10.56
C LEU A 139 17.29 7.90 -11.89
N ALA A 140 16.42 8.68 -12.53
CA ALA A 140 16.77 9.54 -13.65
C ALA A 140 16.87 11.01 -13.20
N THR A 141 17.90 11.72 -13.69
CA THR A 141 18.11 13.15 -13.42
C THR A 141 17.36 14.06 -14.39
N GLY A 142 16.99 13.55 -15.56
CA GLY A 142 16.28 14.31 -16.58
C GLY A 142 16.16 13.55 -17.90
N TYR A 143 15.50 14.19 -18.87
CA TYR A 143 15.41 13.69 -20.24
C TYR A 143 15.36 14.83 -21.26
N GLU A 144 15.84 14.57 -22.47
CA GLU A 144 15.75 15.45 -23.64
C GLU A 144 14.84 14.82 -24.69
N VAL A 145 14.13 15.67 -25.45
CA VAL A 145 13.24 15.23 -26.53
C VAL A 145 13.71 15.85 -27.85
N SER A 146 13.84 15.03 -28.90
CA SER A 146 14.18 15.49 -30.24
C SER A 146 13.14 16.45 -30.82
N GLU A 147 13.53 17.26 -31.82
CA GLU A 147 12.63 18.25 -32.44
C GLU A 147 11.37 17.64 -33.08
N ASP A 148 11.46 16.39 -33.56
CA ASP A 148 10.34 15.64 -34.14
C ASP A 148 9.48 14.91 -33.09
N GLY A 149 9.91 14.91 -31.82
CA GLY A 149 9.20 14.25 -30.73
C GLY A 149 9.29 12.72 -30.73
N LEU A 150 10.21 12.15 -31.51
CA LEU A 150 10.34 10.69 -31.70
C LEU A 150 11.46 10.07 -30.86
N THR A 151 12.40 10.86 -30.34
CA THR A 151 13.51 10.34 -29.54
C THR A 151 13.54 11.01 -28.17
N TYR A 152 13.51 10.20 -27.12
CA TYR A 152 13.71 10.61 -25.73
C TYR A 152 15.04 10.08 -25.23
N THR A 153 15.95 10.98 -24.82
CA THR A 153 17.23 10.59 -24.20
C THR A 153 17.14 10.82 -22.71
N VAL A 154 17.22 9.77 -21.90
CA VAL A 154 17.08 9.79 -20.44
C VAL A 154 18.47 9.65 -19.81
N SER A 155 18.80 10.56 -18.90
CA SER A 155 20.03 10.50 -18.09
C SER A 155 19.74 9.93 -16.71
N LEU A 156 20.49 8.91 -16.34
CA LEU A 156 20.41 8.24 -15.04
C LEU A 156 21.34 8.91 -14.01
N ARG A 157 20.99 8.74 -12.75
CA ARG A 157 21.73 9.29 -11.62
C ARG A 157 23.03 8.53 -11.40
N GLU A 158 24.14 9.26 -11.38
CA GLU A 158 25.44 8.70 -11.03
C GLU A 158 25.52 8.31 -9.54
N GLY A 159 26.27 7.25 -9.23
CA GLY A 159 26.62 6.89 -7.85
C GLY A 159 25.50 6.23 -7.05
N VAL A 160 24.44 5.77 -7.70
CA VAL A 160 23.41 4.93 -7.07
C VAL A 160 23.92 3.49 -7.00
N THR A 161 23.71 2.84 -5.86
CA THR A 161 23.97 1.41 -5.67
C THR A 161 22.71 0.71 -5.21
N TRP A 162 22.58 -0.55 -5.61
CA TRP A 162 21.66 -1.49 -5.00
C TRP A 162 22.03 -1.76 -3.54
N HIS A 163 21.11 -2.30 -2.75
CA HIS A 163 21.36 -2.59 -1.32
C HIS A 163 22.47 -3.62 -1.06
N ASP A 164 22.86 -4.41 -2.07
CA ASP A 164 24.01 -5.33 -2.02
C ASP A 164 25.34 -4.68 -2.44
N GLY A 165 25.31 -3.40 -2.84
CA GLY A 165 26.47 -2.60 -3.24
C GLY A 165 26.79 -2.63 -4.73
N GLU A 166 26.06 -3.39 -5.55
CA GLU A 166 26.24 -3.36 -7.01
C GLU A 166 25.81 -1.99 -7.57
N PRO A 167 26.54 -1.39 -8.53
CA PRO A 167 26.12 -0.14 -9.15
C PRO A 167 24.80 -0.28 -9.92
N PHE A 168 23.90 0.69 -9.77
CA PHE A 168 22.72 0.82 -10.61
C PHE A 168 23.09 1.37 -11.99
N THR A 169 22.58 0.76 -13.07
CA THR A 169 22.90 1.14 -14.45
C THR A 169 21.69 1.12 -15.39
N ALA A 170 21.90 1.53 -16.63
CA ALA A 170 20.95 1.43 -17.72
C ALA A 170 20.49 0.00 -18.00
N GLU A 171 21.32 -1.01 -17.74
CA GLU A 171 20.96 -2.42 -17.95
C GLU A 171 19.78 -2.83 -17.04
N ASP A 172 19.79 -2.39 -15.78
CA ASP A 172 18.69 -2.64 -14.83
C ASP A 172 17.36 -2.07 -15.32
N VAL A 173 17.38 -0.86 -15.86
CA VAL A 173 16.19 -0.18 -16.37
C VAL A 173 15.63 -0.91 -17.60
N VAL A 174 16.51 -1.21 -18.56
CA VAL A 174 16.12 -1.90 -19.79
C VAL A 174 15.61 -3.30 -19.48
N TYR A 175 16.29 -4.05 -18.61
CA TYR A 175 15.82 -5.36 -18.12
C TYR A 175 14.43 -5.27 -17.51
N SER A 176 14.20 -4.29 -16.62
CA SER A 176 12.91 -4.09 -15.96
C SER A 176 11.78 -3.82 -16.96
N ILE A 177 12.05 -3.01 -17.99
CA ILE A 177 11.09 -2.73 -19.07
C ILE A 177 10.80 -3.97 -19.91
N HIS A 178 11.84 -4.76 -20.23
CA HIS A 178 11.70 -6.02 -20.95
C HIS A 178 10.86 -7.04 -20.18
N LEU A 179 11.21 -7.30 -18.92
CA LEU A 179 10.47 -8.22 -18.05
C LEU A 179 9.00 -7.81 -17.96
N ARG A 180 8.74 -6.51 -17.79
CA ARG A 180 7.39 -5.95 -17.71
C ARG A 180 6.56 -6.12 -19.00
N ASN A 181 7.23 -6.18 -20.14
CA ASN A 181 6.59 -6.38 -21.44
C ASN A 181 6.79 -7.79 -21.97
N SER A 182 7.25 -8.75 -21.16
CA SER A 182 7.53 -10.11 -21.61
C SER A 182 6.27 -10.77 -22.20
N PRO A 183 6.40 -11.48 -23.34
CA PRO A 183 5.29 -12.25 -23.91
C PRO A 183 4.87 -13.45 -23.04
N ASN A 184 5.70 -13.85 -22.07
CA ASN A 184 5.36 -14.89 -21.09
C ASN A 184 4.40 -14.40 -20.01
N LEU A 185 4.12 -13.10 -19.97
CA LEU A 185 3.17 -12.51 -19.03
C LEU A 185 1.74 -12.99 -19.34
N ARG A 186 1.20 -13.91 -18.52
CA ARG A 186 -0.15 -14.49 -18.70
C ARG A 186 -1.03 -14.35 -17.45
N PRO A 187 -2.32 -14.02 -17.64
CA PRO A 187 -2.84 -12.69 -17.95
C PRO A 187 -3.31 -12.01 -16.66
N LEU A 188 -2.92 -10.76 -16.34
CA LEU A 188 -3.58 -10.10 -15.19
C LEU A 188 -4.04 -8.66 -15.37
N ASN A 189 -3.65 -7.90 -16.41
CA ASN A 189 -4.31 -6.60 -16.65
C ASN A 189 -4.39 -6.13 -18.12
N GLY A 190 -3.72 -6.76 -19.09
CA GLY A 190 -3.79 -6.31 -20.51
C GLY A 190 -3.35 -4.86 -20.75
N VAL A 191 -2.70 -4.23 -19.77
CA VAL A 191 -2.20 -2.85 -19.85
C VAL A 191 -0.91 -2.89 -20.66
N ARG A 192 -1.02 -2.57 -21.94
CA ARG A 192 0.12 -2.36 -22.83
C ARG A 192 0.72 -0.99 -22.51
N GLN A 193 2.00 -0.95 -22.18
CA GLN A 193 2.72 0.29 -21.85
C GLN A 193 3.76 0.60 -22.91
N GLY A 194 4.14 1.88 -23.00
CA GLY A 194 5.15 2.30 -23.97
C GLY A 194 4.79 1.92 -25.40
N THR A 195 3.50 1.87 -25.74
CA THR A 195 3.00 1.30 -27.00
C THR A 195 3.46 2.06 -28.23
N THR A 196 4.01 3.25 -28.04
CA THR A 196 4.60 4.09 -29.07
C THR A 196 6.09 3.81 -29.25
N ILE A 197 6.77 3.05 -28.38
CA ILE A 197 8.16 2.62 -28.57
C ILE A 197 8.23 1.59 -29.70
N ILE A 198 9.20 1.77 -30.61
CA ILE A 198 9.41 0.87 -31.75
C ILE A 198 9.58 -0.58 -31.27
N ASP A 199 8.83 -1.49 -31.90
CA ASP A 199 8.77 -2.94 -31.63
C ASP A 199 8.26 -3.34 -30.22
N MET A 200 7.85 -2.41 -29.36
CA MET A 200 7.33 -2.73 -28.02
C MET A 200 6.10 -3.65 -28.07
N LEU A 201 5.14 -3.32 -28.93
CA LEU A 201 3.92 -4.13 -29.07
C LEU A 201 4.21 -5.50 -29.68
N ALA A 202 5.11 -5.56 -30.67
CA ALA A 202 5.52 -6.81 -31.30
C ALA A 202 6.23 -7.72 -30.29
N TYR A 203 7.12 -7.18 -29.45
CA TYR A 203 7.75 -7.92 -28.36
C TYR A 203 6.72 -8.45 -27.36
N HIS A 204 5.82 -7.58 -26.89
CA HIS A 204 4.77 -7.94 -25.94
C HIS A 204 3.84 -9.04 -26.46
N ASP A 205 3.54 -9.03 -27.76
CA ASP A 205 2.69 -10.05 -28.40
C ASP A 205 3.45 -11.33 -28.80
N GLY A 206 4.76 -11.40 -28.53
CA GLY A 206 5.61 -12.53 -28.90
C GLY A 206 5.89 -12.64 -30.40
N GLU A 207 5.71 -11.54 -31.13
CA GLU A 207 5.99 -11.40 -32.57
C GLU A 207 7.42 -10.92 -32.85
N ALA A 208 8.11 -10.38 -31.83
CA ALA A 208 9.52 -9.98 -31.88
C ALA A 208 10.30 -10.47 -30.65
N ASP A 209 11.59 -10.74 -30.82
CA ASP A 209 12.47 -11.24 -29.74
C ASP A 209 13.00 -10.10 -28.84
N SER A 210 12.86 -8.84 -29.25
CA SER A 210 13.41 -7.68 -28.54
C SER A 210 12.67 -6.38 -28.88
N ILE A 211 12.89 -5.32 -28.08
CA ILE A 211 12.33 -3.99 -28.26
C ILE A 211 13.42 -3.10 -28.84
N THR A 212 13.47 -2.95 -30.18
CA THR A 212 14.56 -2.19 -30.83
C THR A 212 14.47 -0.68 -30.61
N GLY A 213 13.30 -0.18 -30.17
CA GLY A 213 13.11 1.20 -29.78
C GLY A 213 13.79 1.60 -28.46
N ILE A 214 14.54 0.71 -27.81
CA ILE A 214 15.28 1.02 -26.57
C ILE A 214 16.77 0.75 -26.82
N GLU A 215 17.59 1.78 -26.66
CA GLU A 215 19.04 1.71 -26.87
C GLU A 215 19.77 2.18 -25.61
N ILE A 216 20.69 1.35 -25.11
CA ILE A 216 21.65 1.77 -24.09
C ILE A 216 22.78 2.51 -24.81
N VAL A 217 22.92 3.80 -24.55
CA VAL A 217 23.99 4.64 -25.13
C VAL A 217 25.28 4.45 -24.33
N ASP A 218 25.15 4.44 -23.00
CA ASP A 218 26.18 4.10 -22.01
C ASP A 218 25.51 3.70 -20.68
N ASP A 219 26.32 3.38 -19.67
CA ASP A 219 25.87 2.88 -18.36
C ASP A 219 24.81 3.77 -17.68
N LEU A 220 24.74 5.06 -18.02
CA LEU A 220 23.82 6.01 -17.40
C LEU A 220 22.97 6.79 -18.41
N THR A 221 22.88 6.32 -19.65
CA THR A 221 22.13 7.00 -20.72
C THR A 221 21.32 5.99 -21.53
N ILE A 222 20.01 6.20 -21.57
CA ILE A 222 19.07 5.38 -22.34
C ILE A 222 18.38 6.24 -23.38
N GLN A 223 18.33 5.77 -24.62
CA GLN A 223 17.57 6.39 -25.69
C GLN A 223 16.32 5.55 -26.00
N PHE A 224 15.16 6.20 -26.02
CA PHE A 224 13.90 5.64 -26.45
C PHE A 224 13.50 6.23 -27.79
N ASN A 225 13.24 5.37 -28.78
CA ASN A 225 12.81 5.72 -30.12
C ASN A 225 11.35 5.29 -30.32
N LEU A 226 10.51 6.24 -30.71
CA LEU A 226 9.07 6.07 -30.86
C LEU A 226 8.65 5.99 -32.34
N GLU A 227 7.60 5.22 -32.62
CA GLU A 227 6.93 5.15 -33.93
C GLU A 227 6.13 6.41 -34.24
N SER A 228 5.68 7.13 -33.20
CA SER A 228 4.94 8.39 -33.33
C SER A 228 5.11 9.25 -32.07
N PRO A 229 4.99 10.59 -32.18
CA PRO A 229 5.17 11.46 -31.02
C PRO A 229 4.09 11.21 -29.95
N ASP A 230 4.53 11.08 -28.71
CA ASP A 230 3.66 10.80 -27.57
C ASP A 230 3.92 11.82 -26.44
N ALA A 231 3.00 12.77 -26.30
CA ALA A 231 3.08 13.81 -25.27
C ALA A 231 2.91 13.26 -23.84
N SER A 232 2.38 12.04 -23.70
CA SER A 232 2.18 11.39 -22.43
C SER A 232 3.37 10.52 -22.00
N PHE A 233 4.30 10.23 -22.91
CA PHE A 233 5.40 9.28 -22.70
C PHE A 233 6.20 9.54 -21.41
N ALA A 234 6.69 10.76 -21.22
CA ALA A 234 7.45 11.08 -20.02
C ALA A 234 6.65 10.87 -18.73
N ARG A 235 5.37 11.24 -18.71
CA ARG A 235 4.54 11.15 -17.50
C ARG A 235 3.98 9.76 -17.24
N LEU A 236 3.50 9.07 -18.28
CA LEU A 236 2.79 7.81 -18.15
C LEU A 236 3.69 6.59 -18.32
N PHE A 237 4.87 6.73 -18.94
CA PHE A 237 5.83 5.65 -19.12
C PHE A 237 7.08 5.84 -18.24
N LEU A 238 7.80 6.96 -18.37
CA LEU A 238 9.03 7.16 -17.59
C LEU A 238 8.79 7.39 -16.09
N ALA A 239 7.68 8.02 -15.73
CA ALA A 239 7.27 8.24 -14.34
C ALA A 239 6.18 7.27 -13.86
N ALA A 240 6.02 6.13 -14.53
CA ALA A 240 4.99 5.17 -14.18
C ALA A 240 5.24 4.65 -12.76
N GLU A 241 4.31 4.94 -11.84
CA GLU A 241 4.32 4.51 -10.43
C GLU A 241 4.43 2.97 -10.26
N LEU A 242 4.16 2.22 -11.34
CA LEU A 242 4.24 0.76 -11.38
C LEU A 242 5.46 0.24 -12.16
N LEU A 243 6.38 1.10 -12.62
CA LEU A 243 7.66 0.69 -13.22
C LEU A 243 8.76 0.82 -12.17
N GLU A 244 8.73 -0.05 -11.17
CA GLU A 244 9.83 -0.18 -10.23
C GLU A 244 11.01 -0.85 -10.95
N ILE A 245 12.20 -0.33 -10.73
CA ILE A 245 13.41 -0.87 -11.33
C ILE A 245 13.88 -2.07 -10.50
N LEU A 246 14.29 -3.13 -11.19
CA LEU A 246 14.72 -4.40 -10.63
C LEU A 246 16.21 -4.63 -10.86
N PRO A 247 16.90 -5.31 -9.91
CA PRO A 247 18.32 -5.63 -10.04
C PRO A 247 18.50 -6.73 -11.09
N GLU A 248 18.94 -6.36 -12.29
CA GLU A 248 19.12 -7.32 -13.40
C GLU A 248 20.01 -8.47 -12.97
N HIS A 249 21.12 -8.16 -12.28
CA HIS A 249 22.16 -9.10 -11.85
C HIS A 249 21.66 -10.22 -10.92
N ILE A 250 20.47 -10.05 -10.33
CA ILE A 250 19.81 -11.07 -9.50
C ILE A 250 18.63 -11.67 -10.25
N VAL A 251 17.70 -10.82 -10.72
CA VAL A 251 16.40 -11.27 -11.19
C VAL A 251 16.51 -12.00 -12.53
N SER A 252 17.50 -11.66 -13.37
CA SER A 252 17.72 -12.36 -14.65
C SER A 252 18.15 -13.82 -14.48
N GLY A 253 18.68 -14.18 -13.31
CA GLY A 253 19.05 -15.55 -12.93
C GLY A 253 17.90 -16.39 -12.34
N LEU A 254 16.73 -15.80 -12.12
CA LEU A 254 15.58 -16.48 -11.53
C LEU A 254 14.66 -17.10 -12.59
N ASP A 255 13.74 -17.97 -12.15
CA ASP A 255 12.69 -18.48 -13.02
C ASP A 255 11.72 -17.35 -13.39
N GLU A 256 11.64 -17.02 -14.68
CA GLU A 256 10.86 -15.90 -15.19
C GLU A 256 9.38 -16.02 -14.85
N GLU A 257 8.81 -17.24 -14.92
CA GLU A 257 7.40 -17.45 -14.57
C GLU A 257 7.15 -17.19 -13.07
N ALA A 258 8.05 -17.63 -12.19
CA ALA A 258 7.96 -17.35 -10.77
C ALA A 258 8.15 -15.85 -10.45
N VAL A 259 9.05 -15.17 -11.17
CA VAL A 259 9.25 -13.71 -11.07
C VAL A 259 7.97 -12.98 -11.48
N LEU A 260 7.44 -13.26 -12.67
CA LEU A 260 6.24 -12.60 -13.22
C LEU A 260 4.97 -12.87 -12.41
N ASN A 261 4.91 -14.00 -11.69
CA ASN A 261 3.79 -14.35 -10.83
C ASN A 261 3.95 -13.90 -9.37
N GLY A 262 5.06 -13.26 -9.00
CA GLY A 262 5.33 -12.85 -7.62
C GLY A 262 5.58 -14.03 -6.66
N THR A 263 5.89 -15.22 -7.18
CA THR A 263 6.04 -16.46 -6.39
C THR A 263 7.50 -16.90 -6.22
N ALA A 264 8.47 -16.16 -6.79
CA ALA A 264 9.88 -16.43 -6.55
C ALA A 264 10.23 -16.21 -5.07
N ASP A 265 10.95 -17.16 -4.46
CA ASP A 265 11.40 -17.09 -3.05
C ASP A 265 12.19 -15.81 -2.74
N TYR A 266 12.82 -15.21 -3.76
CA TYR A 266 13.50 -13.93 -3.70
C TYR A 266 12.66 -12.84 -3.02
N TRP A 267 11.37 -12.72 -3.39
CA TRP A 267 10.48 -11.68 -2.88
C TRP A 267 10.18 -11.76 -1.38
N PHE A 268 10.36 -12.95 -0.79
CA PHE A 268 10.04 -13.22 0.62
C PHE A 268 11.27 -13.20 1.52
N THR A 269 12.46 -13.37 0.93
CA THR A 269 13.67 -13.71 1.68
C THR A 269 14.70 -12.61 1.62
N ASN A 270 14.94 -12.04 0.43
CA ASN A 270 15.99 -11.05 0.25
C ASN A 270 15.74 -10.13 -0.96
N PRO A 271 14.55 -9.52 -1.11
CA PRO A 271 14.37 -8.49 -2.12
C PRO A 271 15.27 -7.29 -1.80
N ILE A 272 15.94 -6.77 -2.82
CA ILE A 272 16.75 -5.55 -2.72
C ILE A 272 16.22 -4.48 -3.67
N GLY A 273 16.53 -3.23 -3.35
CA GLY A 273 16.25 -2.08 -4.19
C GLY A 273 17.38 -1.05 -4.12
N THR A 274 17.09 0.17 -4.56
CA THR A 274 18.00 1.33 -4.48
C THR A 274 17.55 2.35 -3.43
N GLY A 275 16.40 2.12 -2.81
CA GLY A 275 15.69 3.06 -1.94
C GLY A 275 16.27 3.20 -0.53
N PRO A 276 15.61 4.04 0.29
CA PRO A 276 16.09 4.41 1.64
C PRO A 276 15.99 3.31 2.69
N TRP A 277 15.23 2.24 2.45
CA TRP A 277 15.02 1.15 3.40
C TRP A 277 15.38 -0.20 2.79
N LYS A 278 16.12 -1.02 3.53
CA LYS A 278 16.49 -2.38 3.11
C LYS A 278 15.57 -3.39 3.78
N PHE A 279 15.09 -4.36 3.01
CA PHE A 279 14.28 -5.44 3.56
C PHE A 279 15.07 -6.25 4.60
N VAL A 280 14.44 -6.56 5.72
CA VAL A 280 15.01 -7.45 6.75
C VAL A 280 14.28 -8.78 6.77
N ARG A 281 12.96 -8.75 6.93
CA ARG A 281 12.11 -9.94 6.93
C ARG A 281 10.65 -9.59 6.74
N TYR A 282 9.90 -10.59 6.33
CA TYR A 282 8.44 -10.56 6.31
C TYR A 282 7.89 -11.60 7.29
N GLU A 283 7.04 -11.16 8.22
CA GLU A 283 6.24 -12.03 9.07
C GLU A 283 4.80 -12.03 8.56
N PRO A 284 4.33 -13.15 7.97
CA PRO A 284 3.01 -13.24 7.35
C PRO A 284 1.88 -12.76 8.26
N ASP A 285 1.01 -11.93 7.68
CA ASP A 285 -0.17 -11.32 8.34
C ASP A 285 0.16 -10.48 9.59
N GLN A 286 1.43 -10.13 9.81
CA GLN A 286 1.87 -9.36 10.97
C GLN A 286 2.59 -8.07 10.56
N PHE A 287 3.74 -8.18 9.90
CA PHE A 287 4.49 -7.00 9.46
C PHE A 287 5.58 -7.32 8.44
N ILE A 288 6.03 -6.28 7.76
CA ILE A 288 7.31 -6.27 7.05
C ILE A 288 8.28 -5.36 7.82
N GLU A 289 9.48 -5.88 8.09
CA GLU A 289 10.54 -5.17 8.79
C GLU A 289 11.60 -4.69 7.80
N TYR A 290 12.00 -3.43 7.94
CA TYR A 290 13.07 -2.81 7.18
C TYR A 290 14.10 -2.18 8.10
N GLU A 291 15.34 -2.16 7.65
CA GLU A 291 16.42 -1.40 8.25
C GLU A 291 16.82 -0.22 7.37
N ARG A 292 17.33 0.84 7.99
CA ARG A 292 17.82 2.02 7.28
C ARG A 292 18.92 1.66 6.27
N ASN A 293 18.87 2.26 5.08
CA ASN A 293 19.98 2.31 4.14
C ASN A 293 20.86 3.55 4.41
N ASP A 294 21.98 3.37 5.13
CA ASP A 294 22.92 4.45 5.44
C ASP A 294 23.60 5.04 4.18
N ASP A 295 23.67 4.25 3.10
CA ASP A 295 24.32 4.61 1.84
C ASP A 295 23.32 5.14 0.78
N TYR A 296 22.06 5.38 1.16
CA TYR A 296 21.05 5.88 0.23
C TYR A 296 21.47 7.23 -0.38
N TRP A 297 21.46 7.32 -1.71
CA TRP A 297 21.90 8.49 -2.46
C TRP A 297 21.12 9.78 -2.12
N GLY A 298 19.87 9.63 -1.69
CA GLY A 298 18.98 10.74 -1.27
C GLY A 298 19.16 11.17 0.18
N GLY A 299 20.05 10.53 0.95
CA GLY A 299 20.27 10.77 2.37
C GLY A 299 19.52 9.77 3.25
N ALA A 300 20.22 9.18 4.21
CA ALA A 300 19.67 8.12 5.05
C ALA A 300 18.46 8.59 5.89
N PRO A 301 17.41 7.75 6.03
CA PRO A 301 16.33 7.98 6.98
C PRO A 301 16.81 8.33 8.39
N ALA A 302 16.07 9.17 9.12
CA ALA A 302 16.39 9.44 10.52
C ALA A 302 16.16 8.22 11.44
N PRO A 303 15.04 7.45 11.33
CA PRO A 303 14.82 6.27 12.15
C PRO A 303 15.75 5.12 11.76
N ASP A 304 15.99 4.18 12.68
CA ASP A 304 16.80 2.98 12.43
C ASP A 304 16.00 1.90 11.69
N ARG A 305 14.69 1.81 11.97
CA ARG A 305 13.81 0.78 11.43
C ARG A 305 12.46 1.32 10.99
N LEU A 306 11.90 0.65 9.99
CA LEU A 306 10.52 0.83 9.56
C LEU A 306 9.81 -0.52 9.70
N PHE A 307 8.63 -0.50 10.32
CA PHE A 307 7.69 -1.62 10.35
C PHE A 307 6.42 -1.22 9.60
N MET A 308 6.07 -1.99 8.59
CA MET A 308 4.75 -1.92 7.96
C MET A 308 3.89 -3.02 8.55
N GLU A 309 3.03 -2.66 9.50
CA GLU A 309 2.18 -3.60 10.26
C GLU A 309 0.88 -3.90 9.53
N ILE A 310 0.59 -5.18 9.38
CA ILE A 310 -0.58 -5.70 8.68
C ILE A 310 -1.70 -5.94 9.70
N SER A 311 -2.83 -5.29 9.47
CA SER A 311 -4.04 -5.50 10.27
C SER A 311 -5.26 -4.92 9.55
N THR A 312 -6.46 -5.11 10.11
CA THR A 312 -7.63 -4.33 9.67
C THR A 312 -7.46 -2.85 10.05
N ALA A 313 -8.21 -1.97 9.39
CA ALA A 313 -8.19 -0.53 9.66
C ALA A 313 -8.61 -0.20 11.10
N GLU A 314 -9.59 -0.93 11.64
CA GLU A 314 -10.10 -0.73 13.00
C GLU A 314 -9.03 -1.05 14.04
N VAL A 315 -8.29 -2.16 13.85
CA VAL A 315 -7.16 -2.52 14.71
C VAL A 315 -6.05 -1.48 14.62
N ALA A 316 -5.75 -1.00 13.41
CA ALA A 316 -4.71 0.01 13.20
C ALA A 316 -5.05 1.34 13.89
N ILE A 317 -6.30 1.78 13.84
CA ILE A 317 -6.76 3.00 14.52
C ILE A 317 -6.64 2.84 16.05
N VAL A 318 -7.00 1.69 16.61
CA VAL A 318 -6.83 1.43 18.06
C VAL A 318 -5.36 1.46 18.45
N LYS A 319 -4.48 0.86 17.65
CA LYS A 319 -3.02 0.90 17.87
C LYS A 319 -2.47 2.32 17.78
N LEU A 320 -2.93 3.11 16.81
CA LEU A 320 -2.55 4.52 16.66
C LEU A 320 -2.89 5.32 17.93
N GLN A 321 -4.11 5.17 18.46
CA GLN A 321 -4.55 5.85 19.69
C GLN A 321 -3.78 5.41 20.96
N ARG A 322 -3.16 4.21 20.93
CA ARG A 322 -2.30 3.71 22.01
C ARG A 322 -0.83 4.11 21.84
N GLY A 323 -0.48 4.79 20.74
CA GLY A 323 0.91 5.08 20.38
C GLY A 323 1.72 3.86 19.92
N GLU A 324 1.05 2.75 19.56
CA GLU A 324 1.69 1.55 19.02
C GLU A 324 1.96 1.67 17.51
N LEU A 325 1.18 2.51 16.80
CA LEU A 325 1.41 2.93 15.42
C LEU A 325 1.64 4.45 15.37
N HIS A 326 2.39 4.90 14.37
CA HIS A 326 2.70 6.31 14.14
C HIS A 326 1.91 6.90 12.97
N MET A 327 1.43 6.07 12.04
CA MET A 327 0.66 6.52 10.88
C MET A 327 -0.34 5.44 10.43
N VAL A 328 -1.55 5.90 10.09
CA VAL A 328 -2.58 5.10 9.43
C VAL A 328 -3.05 5.88 8.20
N ASN A 329 -2.94 5.25 7.03
CA ASN A 329 -3.43 5.80 5.77
C ASN A 329 -3.84 4.65 4.85
N PRO A 330 -5.02 4.69 4.21
CA PRO A 330 -6.08 5.68 4.33
C PRO A 330 -6.91 5.54 5.62
N ILE A 331 -7.62 6.60 5.99
CA ILE A 331 -8.62 6.59 7.07
C ILE A 331 -10.01 6.57 6.42
N VAL A 332 -10.91 5.71 6.91
CA VAL A 332 -12.30 5.70 6.42
C VAL A 332 -13.01 6.99 6.84
N ALA A 333 -13.79 7.58 5.94
CA ALA A 333 -14.37 8.92 6.12
C ALA A 333 -15.21 9.07 7.41
N THR A 334 -15.83 7.99 7.88
CA THR A 334 -16.63 7.97 9.12
C THR A 334 -15.81 8.16 10.40
N GLU A 335 -14.51 7.87 10.37
CA GLU A 335 -13.63 7.98 11.54
C GLU A 335 -12.96 9.35 11.66
N VAL A 336 -12.88 10.10 10.54
CA VAL A 336 -12.13 11.37 10.47
C VAL A 336 -12.58 12.38 11.52
N ALA A 337 -13.88 12.65 11.65
CA ALA A 337 -14.39 13.62 12.61
C ALA A 337 -14.06 13.24 14.06
N ARG A 338 -14.14 11.95 14.39
CA ARG A 338 -13.80 11.43 15.72
C ARG A 338 -12.29 11.56 15.99
N LEU A 339 -11.45 11.23 15.00
CA LEU A 339 -9.99 11.31 15.15
C LEU A 339 -9.49 12.75 15.21
N GLN A 340 -10.19 13.70 14.58
CA GLN A 340 -9.89 15.14 14.70
C GLN A 340 -10.18 15.70 16.10
N GLU A 341 -11.05 15.06 16.88
CA GLU A 341 -11.33 15.43 18.27
C GLU A 341 -10.28 14.88 19.25
N ASP A 342 -9.41 13.96 18.81
CA ASP A 342 -8.35 13.39 19.62
C ASP A 342 -7.15 14.35 19.70
N PRO A 343 -6.84 14.94 20.87
CA PRO A 343 -5.77 15.94 21.00
C PRO A 343 -4.36 15.35 20.84
N THR A 344 -4.24 14.02 20.77
CA THR A 344 -2.97 13.30 20.61
C THR A 344 -2.68 12.90 19.16
N LEU A 345 -3.57 13.25 18.23
CA LEU A 345 -3.45 12.89 16.82
C LEU A 345 -3.52 14.12 15.92
N GLU A 346 -2.80 14.07 14.82
CA GLU A 346 -2.96 15.00 13.71
C GLU A 346 -3.63 14.28 12.54
N VAL A 347 -4.74 14.85 12.05
CA VAL A 347 -5.43 14.34 10.86
C VAL A 347 -5.07 15.21 9.67
N LEU A 348 -4.27 14.67 8.76
CA LEU A 348 -3.87 15.32 7.52
C LEU A 348 -4.91 15.05 6.42
N ILE A 349 -5.50 16.12 5.86
CA ILE A 349 -6.49 16.04 4.79
C ILE A 349 -5.89 16.57 3.49
N ALA A 350 -5.87 15.72 2.46
CA ALA A 350 -5.50 16.10 1.10
C ALA A 350 -6.76 16.50 0.30
N GLU A 351 -6.93 17.79 0.00
CA GLU A 351 -8.12 18.31 -0.70
C GLU A 351 -8.27 17.81 -2.14
N ASN A 352 -7.18 17.39 -2.79
CA ASN A 352 -7.16 16.92 -4.18
C ASN A 352 -6.62 15.48 -4.28
N SER A 353 -7.21 14.56 -3.51
CA SER A 353 -6.88 13.13 -3.64
C SER A 353 -7.21 12.62 -5.04
N ALA A 354 -6.32 11.80 -5.60
CA ALA A 354 -6.58 11.04 -6.83
C ALA A 354 -7.50 9.82 -6.59
N GLN A 355 -7.89 9.57 -5.33
CA GLN A 355 -8.81 8.50 -4.97
C GLN A 355 -10.20 8.78 -5.52
N TRP A 356 -10.71 7.83 -6.30
CA TRP A 356 -12.06 7.88 -6.85
C TRP A 356 -12.78 6.59 -6.47
N TYR A 357 -14.08 6.71 -6.22
CA TYR A 357 -14.97 5.57 -6.06
C TYR A 357 -15.85 5.51 -7.29
N GLY A 358 -15.86 4.37 -7.96
CA GLY A 358 -16.74 4.15 -9.10
C GLY A 358 -17.22 2.71 -9.16
N MET A 359 -18.25 2.53 -10.00
CA MET A 359 -18.82 1.23 -10.27
C MET A 359 -18.36 0.80 -11.66
N GLU A 360 -17.58 -0.27 -11.70
CA GLU A 360 -17.15 -0.85 -12.95
C GLU A 360 -18.18 -1.86 -13.45
N MET A 361 -18.62 -1.67 -14.69
CA MET A 361 -19.45 -2.67 -15.36
C MET A 361 -18.53 -3.71 -15.97
N ASN A 362 -18.76 -4.99 -15.69
CA ASN A 362 -17.98 -6.06 -16.30
C ASN A 362 -18.24 -6.10 -17.83
N TYR A 363 -17.24 -5.67 -18.60
CA TYR A 363 -17.32 -5.62 -20.07
C TYR A 363 -17.11 -6.99 -20.73
N TYR A 364 -16.57 -7.97 -20.00
CA TYR A 364 -16.30 -9.32 -20.53
C TYR A 364 -17.57 -10.18 -20.60
N THR A 365 -18.63 -9.82 -19.90
CA THR A 365 -19.98 -10.32 -20.18
C THR A 365 -20.56 -9.51 -21.32
N ASN A 366 -20.19 -9.87 -22.56
CA ASN A 366 -20.53 -9.16 -23.79
C ASN A 366 -21.98 -9.43 -24.27
N ASP A 367 -22.82 -9.92 -23.37
CA ASP A 367 -24.16 -10.41 -23.59
C ASP A 367 -25.08 -9.91 -22.47
N GLY A 368 -26.23 -9.33 -22.86
CA GLY A 368 -27.27 -8.88 -21.93
C GLY A 368 -27.37 -7.36 -21.71
N LEU A 369 -27.85 -6.99 -20.53
CA LEU A 369 -28.33 -5.64 -20.18
C LEU A 369 -27.28 -4.55 -20.44
N TRP A 370 -26.00 -4.84 -20.18
CA TRP A 370 -24.91 -3.87 -20.24
C TRP A 370 -24.41 -3.57 -21.66
N GLN A 371 -24.96 -4.21 -22.70
CA GLN A 371 -24.73 -3.76 -24.09
C GLN A 371 -25.67 -2.62 -24.49
N ASN A 372 -26.78 -2.44 -23.77
CA ASN A 372 -27.74 -1.40 -24.08
C ASN A 372 -27.28 -0.06 -23.46
N PRO A 373 -26.96 0.97 -24.26
CA PRO A 373 -26.55 2.28 -23.73
C PRO A 373 -27.62 2.93 -22.86
N LEU A 374 -28.91 2.67 -23.14
CA LEU A 374 -30.01 3.18 -22.31
C LEU A 374 -30.07 2.50 -20.95
N ALA A 375 -29.65 1.23 -20.83
CA ALA A 375 -29.58 0.54 -19.55
C ALA A 375 -28.45 1.09 -18.68
N LYS A 376 -27.26 1.33 -19.27
CA LYS A 376 -26.15 2.01 -18.57
C LYS A 376 -26.57 3.39 -18.06
N GLN A 377 -27.25 4.15 -18.92
CA GLN A 377 -27.72 5.49 -18.59
C GLN A 377 -28.81 5.46 -17.50
N ALA A 378 -29.77 4.55 -17.60
CA ALA A 378 -30.80 4.37 -16.57
C ALA A 378 -30.20 3.98 -15.21
N PHE A 379 -29.20 3.08 -15.22
CA PHE A 379 -28.46 2.70 -14.03
C PHE A 379 -27.73 3.89 -13.41
N LEU A 380 -26.99 4.67 -14.20
CA LEU A 380 -26.30 5.88 -13.73
C LEU A 380 -27.27 6.90 -13.09
N TYR A 381 -28.46 7.10 -13.66
CA TYR A 381 -29.47 8.00 -13.09
C TYR A 381 -30.21 7.41 -11.88
N SER A 382 -30.14 6.11 -11.66
CA SER A 382 -30.77 5.45 -10.50
C SER A 382 -29.97 5.61 -9.22
N ILE A 383 -28.70 6.02 -9.31
CA ILE A 383 -27.79 6.16 -8.17
C ILE A 383 -27.85 7.60 -7.65
N ASP A 384 -28.29 7.77 -6.41
CA ASP A 384 -28.15 9.03 -5.68
C ASP A 384 -26.70 9.22 -5.20
N ARG A 385 -25.85 9.71 -6.13
CA ARG A 385 -24.42 9.93 -5.87
C ARG A 385 -24.18 11.01 -4.82
N GLN A 386 -25.02 12.03 -4.74
CA GLN A 386 -24.89 13.06 -3.72
C GLN A 386 -25.28 12.48 -2.36
N GLY A 387 -26.38 11.72 -2.29
CA GLY A 387 -26.76 11.00 -1.08
C GLY A 387 -25.67 10.03 -0.59
N TYR A 388 -24.93 9.37 -1.50
CA TYR A 388 -23.76 8.56 -1.15
C TYR A 388 -22.64 9.39 -0.51
N VAL A 389 -22.28 10.53 -1.12
CA VAL A 389 -21.26 11.45 -0.56
C VAL A 389 -21.68 11.95 0.82
N ASP A 390 -22.92 12.37 0.97
CA ASP A 390 -23.42 12.98 2.21
C ASP A 390 -23.52 11.95 3.35
N SER A 391 -23.99 10.72 3.06
CA SER A 391 -24.29 9.71 4.09
C SER A 391 -23.16 8.73 4.36
N ILE A 392 -22.43 8.28 3.33
CA ILE A 392 -21.37 7.28 3.46
C ILE A 392 -20.01 7.95 3.63
N LEU A 393 -19.71 8.94 2.79
CA LEU A 393 -18.44 9.67 2.86
C LEU A 393 -18.48 10.86 3.84
N GLN A 394 -19.61 11.09 4.52
CA GLN A 394 -19.76 12.19 5.49
C GLN A 394 -19.38 13.57 4.91
N GLY A 395 -19.69 13.79 3.62
CA GLY A 395 -19.34 15.02 2.90
C GLY A 395 -17.90 15.10 2.39
N GLN A 396 -17.05 14.10 2.66
CA GLN A 396 -15.65 14.04 2.20
C GLN A 396 -15.54 13.44 0.80
N GLY A 397 -16.11 14.16 -0.17
CA GLY A 397 -16.05 13.77 -1.57
C GLY A 397 -16.76 14.76 -2.46
N THR A 398 -16.47 14.72 -3.75
CA THR A 398 -17.18 15.53 -4.74
C THR A 398 -17.74 14.61 -5.82
N VAL A 399 -19.00 14.81 -6.20
CA VAL A 399 -19.59 14.07 -7.31
C VAL A 399 -18.85 14.40 -8.61
N ARG A 400 -18.19 13.40 -9.19
CA ARG A 400 -17.57 13.51 -10.52
C ARG A 400 -18.61 13.34 -11.63
N HIS A 401 -18.58 14.23 -12.62
CA HIS A 401 -19.46 14.19 -13.80
C HIS A 401 -18.73 13.77 -15.09
N SER A 402 -17.40 13.71 -15.06
CA SER A 402 -16.54 13.15 -16.09
C SER A 402 -15.35 12.44 -15.44
N PHE A 403 -14.74 11.51 -16.18
CA PHE A 403 -13.38 11.08 -15.93
C PHE A 403 -12.42 12.25 -16.22
#